data_AF-A0A1V3N1J5-F1
#
_entry.id   AF-A0A1V3N1J5-F1
#
_cell.length_a   1.000
_cell.length_b   1.000
_cell.length_c   1.000
_cell.angle_alpha   90.00
_cell.angle_beta   90.00
_cell.angle_gamma   90.00
#
_symmetry.space_group_name_H-M   'P 1'
#
loop_
_entity.id
_entity.type
_entity.pdbx_description
1 polymer ?
#
loop_
_entity_poly.entity_id
_entity_poly.type
_entity_poly.pdbx_seq_one_letter_code
_entity_poly.pdbx_strand_id
1 'polypeptide(L)'
;MKKVIIVTLFLLFVQVGLRASECYHYHTKKNYEIVAIKGILLLRISVKDPNDISIVSQEDIPMVAVGADIKIINRDAYNLLLADNNAYYLLAIEFYDVDHVKPVKIADRKDVKATFDADLLCIQGKWFSFSFDPYTKKIVKGASSESKLAEFLCRF
;
A
#
# COMPACT_ATOMS: atom_id res chain seq x y z
N MET A 1 -12.20 13.50 -54.18
CA MET A 1 -12.21 14.37 -52.97
C MET A 1 -12.90 13.72 -51.77
N LYS A 2 -14.13 13.18 -51.88
CA LYS A 2 -14.84 12.51 -50.76
C LYS A 2 -14.05 11.39 -50.06
N LYS A 3 -13.33 10.54 -50.82
CA LYS A 3 -12.50 9.45 -50.26
C LYS A 3 -11.32 9.94 -49.42
N VAL A 4 -10.72 11.08 -49.79
CA VAL A 4 -9.58 11.66 -49.06
C VAL A 4 -10.06 12.23 -47.72
N ILE A 5 -11.21 12.91 -47.70
CA ILE A 5 -11.81 13.48 -46.49
C ILE A 5 -12.14 12.37 -45.47
N ILE A 6 -12.69 11.24 -45.93
CA ILE A 6 -13.02 10.09 -45.06
C ILE A 6 -11.75 9.49 -44.43
N VAL A 7 -10.68 9.35 -45.20
CA VAL A 7 -9.40 8.83 -44.69
C VAL A 7 -8.77 9.80 -43.69
N THR A 8 -8.81 11.11 -43.94
CA THR A 8 -8.31 12.11 -42.99
C THR A 8 -9.12 12.11 -41.68
N LEU A 9 -10.45 12.01 -41.75
CA LEU A 9 -11.30 11.89 -40.56
C LEU A 9 -10.99 10.62 -39.78
N PHE A 10 -10.81 9.48 -40.46
CA PHE A 10 -10.47 8.22 -39.81
C PHE A 10 -9.14 8.29 -39.05
N LEU A 11 -8.10 8.89 -39.66
CA LEU A 11 -6.79 9.07 -39.02
C LEU A 11 -6.86 9.96 -37.78
N LEU A 12 -7.67 11.03 -37.81
CA LEU A 12 -7.87 11.90 -36.65
C LEU A 12 -8.58 11.17 -35.50
N PHE A 13 -9.57 10.32 -35.78
CA PHE A 13 -10.26 9.54 -34.75
C PHE A 13 -9.36 8.48 -34.10
N VAL A 14 -8.48 7.82 -34.85
CA VAL A 14 -7.53 6.84 -34.31
C VAL A 14 -6.56 7.48 -33.32
N GLN A 15 -6.10 8.71 -33.58
CA GLN A 15 -5.20 9.42 -32.68
C GLN A 15 -5.86 9.83 -31.35
N VAL A 16 -7.16 10.14 -31.36
CA VAL A 16 -7.91 10.48 -30.13
C VAL A 16 -8.21 9.23 -29.31
N GLY A 17 -8.52 8.09 -29.95
CA GLY A 17 -8.75 6.82 -29.26
C GLY A 17 -7.52 6.29 -28.51
N LEU A 18 -6.33 6.45 -29.08
CA LEU A 18 -5.07 6.03 -28.43
C LEU A 18 -4.77 6.83 -27.15
N ARG A 19 -5.08 8.13 -27.12
CA ARG A 19 -4.88 8.97 -25.93
C ARG A 19 -5.78 8.60 -24.76
N ALA A 20 -6.99 8.10 -25.02
CA ALA A 20 -7.90 7.67 -23.97
C ALA A 20 -7.41 6.40 -23.23
N SER A 21 -6.68 5.52 -23.91
CA SER A 21 -6.09 4.32 -23.30
C SER A 21 -4.99 4.67 -22.30
N GLU A 22 -4.17 5.69 -22.58
CA GLU A 22 -3.11 6.10 -21.64
C GLU A 22 -3.69 6.75 -20.38
N CYS A 23 -4.76 7.54 -20.48
CA CYS A 23 -5.43 8.10 -19.30
C CYS A 23 -6.03 7.03 -18.37
N TYR A 24 -6.40 5.85 -18.90
CA TYR A 24 -6.90 4.75 -18.07
C TYR A 24 -5.83 4.18 -17.15
N HIS A 25 -4.56 4.11 -17.57
CA HIS A 25 -3.50 3.53 -16.74
C HIS A 25 -3.16 4.38 -15.51
N TYR A 26 -3.18 5.72 -15.64
CA TYR A 26 -2.75 6.63 -14.57
C TYR A 26 -3.75 6.83 -13.42
N HIS A 27 -4.98 6.33 -13.54
CA HIS A 27 -6.03 6.52 -12.53
C HIS A 27 -6.50 5.23 -11.86
N THR A 28 -5.81 4.11 -12.07
CA THR A 28 -6.16 2.85 -11.43
C THR A 28 -5.65 2.81 -9.99
N LYS A 29 -6.56 2.64 -9.03
CA LYS A 29 -6.23 2.58 -7.60
C LYS A 29 -5.91 1.14 -7.19
N LYS A 30 -4.74 0.95 -6.58
CA LYS A 30 -4.39 -0.30 -5.90
C LYS A 30 -5.01 -0.33 -4.50
N ASN A 31 -5.66 -1.44 -4.19
CA ASN A 31 -6.20 -1.78 -2.88
C ASN A 31 -5.49 -3.01 -2.33
N TYR A 32 -5.29 -3.01 -1.02
CA TYR A 32 -4.60 -4.06 -0.29
C TYR A 32 -5.54 -4.63 0.77
N GLU A 33 -5.63 -5.94 0.83
CA GLU A 33 -6.43 -6.66 1.81
C GLU A 33 -5.66 -7.87 2.32
N ILE A 34 -5.82 -8.20 3.60
CA ILE A 34 -5.32 -9.45 4.17
C ILE A 34 -6.47 -10.45 4.17
N VAL A 35 -6.28 -11.57 3.47
CA VAL A 35 -7.27 -12.64 3.40
C VAL A 35 -6.68 -13.96 3.87
N ALA A 36 -7.50 -14.79 4.51
CA ALA A 36 -7.12 -16.14 4.92
C ALA A 36 -7.89 -17.17 4.07
N ILE A 37 -7.19 -17.93 3.24
CA ILE A 37 -7.78 -18.96 2.38
C ILE A 37 -7.18 -20.30 2.76
N LYS A 38 -8.01 -21.26 3.19
CA LYS A 38 -7.57 -22.60 3.63
C LYS A 38 -6.46 -22.57 4.69
N GLY A 39 -6.49 -21.58 5.58
CA GLY A 39 -5.49 -21.40 6.64
C GLY A 39 -4.18 -20.73 6.19
N ILE A 40 -4.05 -20.35 4.92
CA ILE A 40 -2.91 -19.59 4.40
C ILE A 40 -3.28 -18.11 4.40
N LEU A 41 -2.41 -17.29 4.98
CA LEU A 41 -2.54 -15.84 4.97
C LEU A 41 -1.99 -15.29 3.64
N LEU A 42 -2.77 -14.46 2.97
CA LEU A 42 -2.44 -13.89 1.67
C LEU A 42 -2.62 -12.36 1.71
N LEU A 43 -1.72 -11.65 1.03
CA LEU A 43 -1.90 -10.25 0.67
C LEU A 43 -2.60 -10.22 -0.67
N ARG A 44 -3.86 -9.80 -0.68
CA ARG A 44 -4.63 -9.58 -1.88
C ARG A 44 -4.41 -8.16 -2.36
N ILE A 45 -3.92 -8.04 -3.59
CA ILE A 45 -3.72 -6.77 -4.29
C ILE A 45 -4.77 -6.70 -5.39
N SER A 46 -5.65 -5.70 -5.33
CA SER A 46 -6.70 -5.51 -6.33
C SER A 46 -6.53 -4.15 -7.01
N VAL A 47 -6.55 -4.13 -8.33
CA VAL A 47 -6.59 -2.91 -9.14
C VAL A 47 -8.01 -2.70 -9.59
N LYS A 48 -8.61 -1.57 -9.22
CA LYS A 48 -9.93 -1.18 -9.70
C LYS A 48 -9.85 -0.26 -10.91
N ASP A 49 -10.91 -0.27 -11.71
CA ASP A 49 -11.10 0.73 -12.75
C ASP A 49 -11.18 2.15 -12.14
N PRO A 50 -10.92 3.23 -12.92
CA PRO A 50 -10.92 4.59 -12.39
C PRO A 50 -12.23 5.03 -11.72
N ASN A 51 -13.33 4.35 -12.05
CA ASN A 51 -14.68 4.53 -11.54
C ASN A 51 -14.99 3.68 -10.29
N ASP A 52 -14.01 2.90 -9.79
CA ASP A 52 -14.09 2.05 -8.59
C ASP A 52 -15.19 0.94 -8.63
N ILE A 53 -15.73 0.63 -9.81
CA ILE A 53 -16.84 -0.33 -10.02
C ILE A 53 -16.30 -1.74 -10.24
N SER A 54 -15.38 -1.91 -11.19
CA SER A 54 -14.89 -3.23 -11.59
C SER A 54 -13.44 -3.48 -11.16
N ILE A 55 -13.12 -4.74 -10.89
CA ILE A 55 -11.75 -5.19 -10.63
C ILE A 55 -11.10 -5.49 -11.98
N VAL A 56 -10.06 -4.74 -12.31
CA VAL A 56 -9.27 -4.88 -13.55
C VAL A 56 -8.26 -6.03 -13.41
N SER A 57 -7.63 -6.14 -12.23
CA SER A 57 -6.76 -7.26 -11.90
C SER A 57 -6.76 -7.53 -10.40
N GLN A 58 -6.50 -8.77 -10.05
CA GLN A 58 -6.33 -9.22 -8.68
C GLN A 58 -5.17 -10.21 -8.63
N GLU A 59 -4.32 -10.04 -7.64
CA GLU A 59 -3.21 -10.93 -7.33
C GLU A 59 -3.24 -11.28 -5.85
N ASP A 60 -3.01 -12.55 -5.52
CA ASP A 60 -2.92 -13.04 -4.15
C ASP A 60 -1.49 -13.52 -3.89
N ILE A 61 -0.75 -12.82 -3.02
CA ILE A 61 0.64 -13.14 -2.69
C ILE A 61 0.69 -13.78 -1.30
N PRO A 62 1.30 -14.96 -1.11
CA PRO A 62 1.46 -15.56 0.20
C PRO A 62 2.18 -14.65 1.19
N MET A 63 1.67 -14.57 2.42
CA MET A 63 2.31 -13.84 3.51
C MET A 63 2.97 -14.83 4.47
N VAL A 64 4.22 -14.54 4.86
CA VAL A 64 4.82 -15.23 6.01
C VAL A 64 3.96 -14.94 7.24
N ALA A 65 3.49 -16.00 7.89
CA ALA A 65 2.57 -15.90 9.02
C ALA A 65 3.15 -15.02 10.13
N VAL A 66 2.40 -13.98 10.51
CA VAL A 66 2.73 -13.03 11.57
C VAL A 66 1.51 -12.85 12.46
N GLY A 67 1.53 -13.51 13.61
CA GLY A 67 0.42 -13.52 14.56
C GLY A 67 -0.88 -14.11 14.02
N ALA A 68 -1.87 -14.21 14.91
CA ALA A 68 -3.25 -14.48 14.53
C ALA A 68 -3.98 -13.15 14.31
N ASP A 69 -4.94 -13.13 13.39
CA ASP A 69 -5.85 -12.00 13.13
C ASP A 69 -5.15 -10.68 12.76
N ILE A 70 -4.04 -10.75 12.02
CA ILE A 70 -3.35 -9.56 11.53
C ILE A 70 -4.23 -8.75 10.57
N LYS A 71 -4.20 -7.43 10.73
CA LYS A 71 -4.99 -6.47 9.95
C LYS A 71 -4.13 -5.33 9.44
N ILE A 72 -4.50 -4.78 8.28
CA ILE A 72 -3.98 -3.48 7.83
C ILE A 72 -4.66 -2.40 8.67
N ILE A 73 -3.87 -1.58 9.34
CA ILE A 73 -4.34 -0.46 10.18
C ILE A 73 -4.18 0.86 9.43
N ASN A 74 -3.12 1.00 8.63
CA ASN A 74 -2.89 2.19 7.82
C ASN A 74 -2.02 1.89 6.58
N ARG A 75 -1.92 2.86 5.67
CA ARG A 75 -1.09 2.80 4.46
C ARG A 75 -0.54 4.18 4.11
N ASP A 76 0.71 4.19 3.66
CA ASP A 76 1.32 5.34 2.99
C ASP A 76 1.60 4.98 1.51
N ALA A 77 2.45 5.75 0.82
CA ALA A 77 2.83 5.50 -0.57
C ALA A 77 3.74 4.28 -0.76
N TYR A 78 4.46 3.87 0.27
CA TYR A 78 5.54 2.89 0.26
C TYR A 78 5.28 1.66 1.15
N ASN A 79 4.44 1.79 2.18
CA ASN A 79 4.27 0.80 3.25
C ASN A 79 2.80 0.62 3.67
N LEU A 80 2.53 -0.59 4.16
CA LEU A 80 1.36 -0.95 4.93
C LEU A 80 1.76 -1.10 6.40
N LEU A 81 1.01 -0.46 7.28
CA LEU A 81 1.08 -0.71 8.72
C LEU A 81 0.10 -1.81 9.07
N LEU A 82 0.65 -2.91 9.58
CA LEU A 82 -0.12 -4.05 10.02
C LEU A 82 -0.08 -4.17 11.54
N ALA A 83 -1.13 -4.71 12.14
CA ALA A 83 -1.13 -5.06 13.56
C ALA A 83 -1.89 -6.36 13.83
N ASP A 84 -1.37 -7.11 14.79
CA ASP A 84 -2.07 -8.22 15.45
C ASP A 84 -2.34 -7.84 16.93
N ASN A 85 -2.70 -8.82 17.76
CA ASN A 85 -2.95 -8.59 19.20
C ASN A 85 -1.71 -8.22 20.01
N ASN A 86 -0.51 -8.47 19.50
CA ASN A 86 0.76 -8.40 20.22
C ASN A 86 1.74 -7.35 19.68
N ALA A 87 1.68 -7.02 18.39
CA ALA A 87 2.70 -6.23 17.73
C ALA A 87 2.19 -5.43 16.52
N TYR A 88 2.98 -4.43 16.16
CA TYR A 88 2.89 -3.70 14.91
C TYR A 88 3.99 -4.18 13.95
N TYR A 89 3.65 -4.27 12.67
CA TYR A 89 4.54 -4.70 11.60
C TYR A 89 4.47 -3.71 10.44
N LEU A 90 5.60 -3.53 9.76
CA LEU A 90 5.67 -2.79 8.52
C LEU A 90 5.83 -3.78 7.37
N LEU A 91 5.08 -3.56 6.30
CA LEU A 91 5.23 -4.30 5.06
C LEU A 91 5.37 -3.30 3.93
N ALA A 92 6.45 -3.38 3.14
CA ALA A 92 6.58 -2.56 1.94
C ALA A 92 5.41 -2.79 0.97
N ILE A 93 5.19 -1.93 0.00
CA ILE A 93 4.17 -2.12 -1.04
C ILE A 93 4.81 -2.52 -2.37
N GLU A 94 6.07 -2.14 -2.58
CA GLU A 94 6.83 -2.51 -3.76
C GLU A 94 7.61 -3.81 -3.51
N PHE A 95 7.26 -4.85 -4.25
CA PHE A 95 7.94 -6.13 -4.26
C PHE A 95 8.15 -6.54 -5.73
N TYR A 96 9.36 -6.97 -6.07
CA TYR A 96 9.67 -7.51 -7.40
C TYR A 96 9.86 -9.02 -7.29
N ASP A 97 9.09 -9.78 -8.07
CA ASP A 97 9.17 -11.25 -8.21
C ASP A 97 9.38 -11.99 -6.88
N VAL A 98 8.43 -11.82 -5.96
CA VAL A 98 8.47 -12.49 -4.65
C VAL A 98 7.45 -13.62 -4.56
N ASP A 99 7.90 -14.82 -4.18
CA ASP A 99 7.01 -15.96 -3.90
C ASP A 99 6.19 -15.75 -2.61
N HIS A 100 6.66 -14.85 -1.74
CA HIS A 100 5.99 -14.49 -0.50
C HIS A 100 6.42 -13.10 -0.02
N VAL A 101 5.51 -12.41 0.66
CA VAL A 101 5.82 -11.18 1.39
C VAL A 101 6.04 -11.46 2.86
N LYS A 102 6.95 -10.69 3.49
CA LYS A 102 7.29 -10.86 4.90
C LYS A 102 7.17 -9.52 5.64
N PRO A 103 6.10 -9.32 6.41
CA PRO A 103 6.01 -8.18 7.31
C PRO A 103 7.13 -8.23 8.35
N VAL A 104 7.65 -7.07 8.72
CA VAL A 104 8.73 -6.95 9.69
C VAL A 104 8.22 -6.24 10.93
N LYS A 105 8.38 -6.88 12.10
CA LYS A 105 7.95 -6.33 13.39
C LYS A 105 8.69 -5.02 13.68
N ILE A 106 7.95 -3.96 13.99
CA ILE A 106 8.50 -2.63 14.31
C ILE A 106 8.33 -2.25 15.78
N ALA A 107 7.30 -2.77 16.46
CA ALA A 107 7.05 -2.51 17.87
C ALA A 107 6.13 -3.57 18.50
N ASP A 108 6.24 -3.74 19.82
CA ASP A 108 5.22 -4.43 20.61
C ASP A 108 4.02 -3.53 20.82
N ARG A 109 2.81 -4.08 20.70
CA ARG A 109 1.55 -3.32 20.77
C ARG A 109 1.35 -2.65 22.12
N LYS A 110 1.79 -3.29 23.21
CA LYS A 110 1.76 -2.72 24.57
C LYS A 110 2.58 -1.44 24.73
N ASP A 111 3.59 -1.23 23.88
CA ASP A 111 4.51 -0.09 23.98
C ASP A 111 4.08 1.09 23.10
N VAL A 112 3.12 0.86 22.19
CA VAL A 112 2.60 1.84 21.24
C VAL A 112 1.31 2.43 21.78
N LYS A 113 1.29 3.76 21.96
CA LYS A 113 0.12 4.49 22.43
C LYS A 113 -0.80 4.92 21.28
N ALA A 114 -0.20 5.35 20.18
CA ALA A 114 -0.89 5.86 19.01
C ALA A 114 -0.07 5.61 17.75
N THR A 115 -0.75 5.61 16.61
CA THR A 115 -0.15 5.51 15.28
C THR A 115 -0.62 6.68 14.43
N PHE A 116 0.25 7.17 13.55
CA PHE A 116 -0.08 8.17 12.54
C PHE A 116 0.54 7.72 11.22
N ASP A 117 -0.20 7.85 10.12
CA ASP A 117 0.20 7.27 8.83
C ASP A 117 0.59 5.77 8.95
N ALA A 118 1.36 5.23 8.00
CA ALA A 118 1.84 3.84 8.09
C ALA A 118 3.18 3.68 8.83
N ASP A 119 3.97 4.73 8.98
CA ASP A 119 5.35 4.63 9.47
C ASP A 119 5.61 5.33 10.82
N LEU A 120 4.66 6.08 11.38
CA LEU A 120 4.85 6.82 12.64
C LEU A 120 4.13 6.15 13.81
N LEU A 121 4.90 5.74 14.81
CA LEU A 121 4.39 5.17 16.06
C LEU A 121 4.81 6.03 17.26
N CYS A 122 3.85 6.34 18.13
CA CYS A 122 4.11 6.94 19.44
C CYS A 122 4.46 5.83 20.43
N ILE A 123 5.74 5.73 20.79
CA ILE A 123 6.27 4.73 21.71
C ILE A 123 6.81 5.46 22.93
N GLN A 124 6.28 5.13 24.11
CA GLN A 124 6.71 5.72 25.39
C GLN A 124 6.72 7.27 25.38
N GLY A 125 5.71 7.89 24.75
CA GLY A 125 5.58 9.35 24.68
C GLY A 125 6.48 10.04 23.67
N LYS A 126 7.13 9.29 22.76
CA LYS A 126 7.95 9.84 21.67
C LYS A 126 7.55 9.25 20.32
N TRP A 127 7.57 10.08 19.28
CA TRP A 127 7.33 9.62 17.92
C TRP A 127 8.59 9.02 17.29
N PHE A 128 8.40 7.87 16.67
CA PHE A 128 9.42 7.23 15.86
C PHE A 128 8.86 6.95 14.46
N SER A 129 9.64 7.30 13.45
CA SER A 129 9.38 6.90 12.07
C SER A 129 10.10 5.58 11.77
N PHE A 130 9.47 4.77 10.94
CA PHE A 130 9.98 3.46 10.53
C PHE A 130 9.97 3.36 9.00
N SER A 131 11.14 3.34 8.38
CA SER A 131 11.24 3.06 6.95
C SER A 131 11.77 1.65 6.71
N PHE A 132 11.23 0.99 5.69
CA PHE A 132 11.76 -0.27 5.20
C PHE A 132 12.62 -0.03 3.96
N ASP A 133 13.86 -0.51 4.01
CA ASP A 133 14.73 -0.54 2.84
C ASP A 133 14.60 -1.90 2.13
N PRO A 134 14.01 -1.95 0.91
CA PRO A 134 13.82 -3.19 0.18
C PRO A 134 15.12 -3.83 -0.31
N TYR A 135 16.19 -3.05 -0.49
CA TYR A 135 17.49 -3.56 -0.93
C TYR A 135 18.24 -4.25 0.22
N THR A 136 18.28 -3.60 1.38
CA THR A 136 18.97 -4.17 2.55
C THR A 136 18.07 -5.06 3.41
N LYS A 137 16.76 -5.07 3.15
CA LYS A 137 15.72 -5.77 3.92
C LYS A 137 15.75 -5.40 5.40
N LYS A 138 16.09 -4.16 5.71
CA LYS A 138 16.22 -3.63 7.08
C LYS A 138 15.18 -2.56 7.33
N ILE A 139 14.72 -2.52 8.58
CA ILE A 139 14.00 -1.37 9.09
C ILE A 139 15.01 -0.36 9.64
N VAL A 140 14.82 0.90 9.28
CA VAL A 140 15.48 2.03 9.93
C VAL A 140 14.46 2.69 10.86
N LYS A 141 14.84 2.85 12.12
CA LYS A 141 14.06 3.57 13.13
C LYS A 141 14.67 4.96 13.33
N GLY A 142 13.91 6.00 12.98
CA GLY A 142 14.28 7.40 13.20
C GLY A 142 13.50 8.01 14.35
N ALA A 143 14.13 8.90 15.12
CA ALA A 143 13.36 9.82 15.96
C ALA A 143 12.73 10.87 15.03
N SER A 144 11.42 11.07 15.12
CA SER A 144 10.75 12.08 14.29
C SER A 144 10.54 13.36 15.09
N SER A 145 10.93 14.50 14.51
CA SER A 145 10.50 15.83 14.95
C SER A 145 9.18 16.17 14.27
N GLU A 146 8.14 15.41 14.63
CA GLU A 146 6.80 15.57 14.05
C GLU A 146 6.12 16.89 14.47
N SER A 147 5.08 17.28 13.71
CA SER A 147 4.31 18.50 13.95
C SER A 147 3.66 18.56 15.34
N LYS A 148 3.31 19.77 15.82
CA LYS A 148 2.59 20.00 17.10
C LYS A 148 1.33 19.13 17.27
N LEU A 149 0.70 18.74 16.16
CA LEU A 149 -0.55 17.98 16.15
C LEU A 149 -0.29 16.49 16.45
N ALA A 150 0.80 15.94 15.95
CA ALA A 150 1.26 14.61 16.33
C ALA A 150 1.77 14.60 17.79
N GLU A 151 2.53 15.61 18.24
CA GLU A 151 2.92 15.72 19.65
C GLU A 151 1.72 15.67 20.61
N PHE A 152 0.59 16.27 20.22
CA PHE A 152 -0.66 16.20 20.99
C PHE A 152 -1.17 14.76 21.09
N LEU A 153 -1.25 14.03 19.97
CA LEU A 153 -1.73 12.64 19.92
C LEU A 153 -0.86 11.65 20.72
N CYS A 154 0.40 11.97 20.97
CA CYS A 154 1.29 11.11 21.76
C CYS A 154 1.23 11.39 23.27
N ARG A 155 0.66 12.54 23.66
CA ARG A 155 0.50 12.95 25.06
C ARG A 155 -0.84 12.53 25.67
N PHE A 156 -1.90 12.52 24.87
CA PHE A 156 -3.25 12.06 25.28
C PHE A 156 -3.47 10.61 24.90
#